data_AF-A0A829Q3T7-F1
#
_entry.id   AF-A0A829Q3T7-F1
#
_cell.length_a   1.000
_cell.length_b   1.000
_cell.length_c   1.000
_cell.angle_alpha   90.00
_cell.angle_beta   90.00
_cell.angle_gamma   90.00
#
_symmetry.space_group_name_H-M   'P 1'
#
loop_
_entity.id
_entity.type
_entity.pdbx_description
1 polymer ?
#
loop_
_entity_poly.entity_id
_entity_poly.type
_entity_poly.pdbx_seq_one_letter_code
_entity_poly.pdbx_strand_id
1 'polypeptide(L)' 'MSLGDPPYGSCKEAHSDGAYNIKKGEPGYSKKLDRDNDGIACEG' A
#
# COMPACT_ATOMS: atom_id res chain seq x y z
N MET A 1 4.67 3.54 18.29
CA MET A 1 4.01 2.41 17.59
C MET A 1 4.46 2.47 16.13
N SER A 2 4.91 1.34 15.60
CA SER A 2 5.59 1.21 14.30
C SER A 2 4.69 1.58 13.13
N LEU A 3 5.00 2.70 12.45
CA LEU A 3 4.41 3.12 11.18
C LEU A 3 5.59 3.31 10.22
N GLY A 4 6.18 2.22 9.74
CA GLY A 4 7.55 2.28 9.20
C GLY A 4 7.71 1.81 7.77
N ASP A 5 7.24 0.60 7.47
CA ASP A 5 7.53 -0.02 6.19
C ASP A 5 6.31 -0.79 5.70
N PRO A 6 5.88 -0.60 4.45
CA PRO A 6 4.85 -1.45 3.86
C PRO A 6 5.30 -2.91 3.97
N PRO A 7 4.48 -3.81 4.53
CA PRO A 7 4.85 -5.22 4.61
C PRO A 7 4.85 -5.90 3.23
N TYR A 8 4.34 -5.21 2.20
CA TYR A 8 4.13 -5.78 0.87
C TYR A 8 5.17 -5.27 -0.12
N GLY A 9 5.87 -6.21 -0.77
CA GLY A 9 6.79 -5.91 -1.87
C GLY A 9 6.06 -5.56 -3.17
N SER A 10 4.78 -5.95 -3.27
CA SER A 10 3.92 -5.64 -4.41
C SER A 10 2.45 -5.57 -4.03
N CYS A 11 1.64 -4.91 -4.86
CA CYS A 11 0.20 -4.87 -4.68
C CYS A 11 -0.48 -6.23 -4.77
N LYS A 12 0.19 -7.23 -5.37
CA LYS A 12 -0.32 -8.60 -5.42
C LYS A 12 -0.32 -9.27 -4.06
N GLU A 13 0.74 -9.07 -3.27
CA GLU A 13 0.80 -9.55 -1.89
C GLU A 13 -0.20 -8.78 -1.02
N ALA A 14 -0.24 -7.46 -1.15
CA ALA A 14 -1.20 -6.62 -0.43
C ALA A 14 -2.64 -7.11 -0.65
N HIS A 15 -3.02 -7.32 -1.91
CA HIS A 15 -4.36 -7.78 -2.26
C HIS A 15 -4.64 -9.21 -1.74
N SER A 16 -3.63 -10.08 -1.70
CA SER A 16 -3.77 -11.43 -1.13
C SER A 16 -4.01 -11.42 0.37
N ASP A 17 -3.52 -10.40 1.08
CA ASP A 17 -3.78 -10.15 2.50
C ASP A 17 -5.09 -9.36 2.73
N GLY A 18 -5.76 -8.93 1.65
CA GLY A 18 -6.94 -8.07 1.71
C GLY A 18 -6.63 -6.58 1.89
N ALA A 19 -5.37 -6.18 1.74
CA ALA A 19 -4.95 -4.78 1.70
C ALA A 19 -5.05 -4.23 0.27
N TYR A 20 -6.15 -3.54 -0.02
CA TYR A 20 -6.43 -2.84 -1.28
C TYR A 20 -6.92 -1.41 -0.99
N ASN A 21 -6.83 -0.50 -1.96
CA ASN A 21 -7.21 0.92 -1.80
C ASN A 21 -6.52 1.58 -0.60
N ILE A 22 -5.23 1.36 -0.44
CA ILE A 22 -4.49 1.83 0.73
C ILE A 22 -4.19 3.32 0.53
N LYS A 23 -4.83 4.18 1.33
CA LYS A 23 -4.71 5.63 1.16
C LYS A 23 -3.45 6.17 1.82
N LYS A 24 -2.91 7.25 1.26
CA LYS A 24 -1.79 8.01 1.84
C LYS A 24 -2.06 8.39 3.30
N GLY A 25 -1.31 7.76 4.21
CA GLY A 25 -1.45 7.92 5.67
C GLY A 25 -1.86 6.64 6.41
N GLU A 26 -2.33 5.62 5.68
CA GLU A 26 -2.55 4.28 6.22
C GLU A 26 -1.22 3.54 6.40
N PRO A 27 -1.13 2.63 7.38
CA PRO A 27 0.09 1.88 7.69
C PRO A 27 0.57 0.95 6.55
N GLY A 28 -0.27 0.66 5.56
CA GLY A 28 0.11 -0.11 4.37
C GLY A 28 0.49 0.76 3.16
N TYR A 29 0.33 2.10 3.24
CA TYR A 29 0.59 2.96 2.10
C TYR A 29 2.08 3.08 1.87
N SER A 30 2.48 2.88 0.63
CA SER A 30 3.83 3.15 0.20
C SER A 30 3.85 3.76 -1.18
N LYS A 31 4.65 4.83 -1.31
CA LYS A 31 4.98 5.43 -2.60
C LYS A 31 5.62 4.46 -3.60
N LYS A 32 6.16 3.33 -3.12
CA LYS A 32 6.67 2.28 -4.04
C LYS A 32 5.55 1.41 -4.60
N LEU A 33 4.44 1.29 -3.88
CA LEU A 33 3.25 0.52 -4.30
C LEU A 33 2.30 1.38 -5.12
N ASP A 34 2.23 2.67 -4.79
CA ASP A 34 1.54 3.72 -5.55
C ASP A 34 2.39 4.13 -6.77
N ARG A 35 2.16 3.46 -7.90
CA ARG A 35 2.99 3.62 -9.10
C ARG A 35 2.68 4.91 -9.86
N ASP A 36 1.45 5.38 -9.79
CA ASP A 36 0.95 6.60 -10.44
C ASP A 36 0.96 7.83 -9.52
N ASN A 37 1.22 7.65 -8.22
CA ASN A 37 1.35 8.69 -7.20
C ASN A 37 0.07 9.53 -7.02
N ASP A 38 -1.10 8.93 -7.22
CA ASP A 38 -2.40 9.55 -6.96
C ASP A 38 -2.70 9.66 -5.45
N GLY A 39 -1.99 8.89 -4.62
CA GLY A 39 -2.19 8.81 -3.18
C GLY A 39 -2.97 7.58 -2.73
N ILE A 40 -3.26 6.63 -3.63
CA ILE A 40 -3.90 5.35 -3.34
C ILE A 40 -2.99 4.22 -3.85
N ALA A 41 -2.36 3.51 -2.91
CA ALA A 41 -1.59 2.33 -3.25
C ALA A 41 -2.51 1.12 -3.44
N CYS A 42 -2.19 0.31 -4.46
CA CYS A 42 -2.87 -0.96 -4.71
C CYS A 42 -4.38 -0.79 -4.91
N GLU A 43 -4.75 0.16 -5.76
CA GLU A 43 -6.08 0.20 -6.37
C GLU A 43 -6.34 -1.11 -7.12
N GLY A 44 -7.57 -1.62 -7.00
CA GLY A 44 -8.00 -2.93 -7.49
C GLY A 44 -8.00 -3.08 -9.00
#